data_AF-A0AAV1GWG0-F1
#
_entry.id   AF-A0AAV1GWG0-F1
#
_cell.length_a   1.000
_cell.length_b   1.000
_cell.length_c   1.000
_cell.angle_alpha   90.00
_cell.angle_beta   90.00
_cell.angle_gamma   90.00
#
_symmetry.space_group_name_H-M   'P 1'
#
loop_
_entity.id
_entity.type
_entity.pdbx_description
1 polymer ?
#
loop_
_entity_poly.entity_id
_entity_poly.type
_entity_poly.pdbx_seq_one_letter_code
_entity_poly.pdbx_strand_id
1 'polypeptide(L)'
;MDSKIQIEIVGLIKDYNFHVAKSIAEGLKQKFPEAFLDPKVQPLLEFDWHAYLLNKKRELRGEVWQYSSSLMCSLNGIPLGDEKDLVSWAGDHWSFMFTQPQAFFVAMAEDCYTKHLQKTGHQFVYMDIEIEGEEAGRLLFELFPDICPKTSENFAALCTGEQGLSESGYPLCYRGSVFHRVVPNGWIQGGDISLERKGNGGESIYGPTFADESFAVSHSRRGTLGMANKGPHSNGSQFYITLQPTPWMDRTYVAFGQVVEGVDVLRRLEGVLTCNERPKYECRVKGCGVFMCNN
;
A
#
# COMPACT_ATOMS: atom_id res chain seq x y z
N MET A 1 0.47 -41.86 15.69
CA MET A 1 -0.32 -41.15 14.67
C MET A 1 0.43 -39.87 14.41
N ASP A 2 1.13 -39.79 13.29
CA ASP A 2 1.86 -38.58 12.96
C ASP A 2 0.85 -37.46 12.75
N SER A 3 1.07 -36.33 13.42
CA SER A 3 0.23 -35.15 13.30
C SER A 3 0.23 -34.66 11.85
N LYS A 4 -0.96 -34.37 11.29
CA LYS A 4 -1.08 -33.81 9.94
C LYS A 4 -0.22 -32.54 9.80
N ILE A 5 0.41 -32.37 8.65
CA ILE A 5 1.25 -31.22 8.33
C ILE A 5 0.36 -30.04 7.94
N GLN A 6 0.56 -28.92 8.61
CA GLN A 6 0.04 -27.61 8.23
C GLN A 6 1.08 -26.87 7.41
N ILE A 7 0.77 -26.55 6.16
CA ILE A 7 1.54 -25.57 5.37
C ILE A 7 0.91 -24.20 5.59
N GLU A 8 1.75 -23.19 5.87
CA GLU A 8 1.33 -21.80 5.93
C GLU A 8 2.17 -20.97 4.96
N ILE A 9 1.51 -20.11 4.19
CA ILE A 9 2.13 -19.24 3.18
C ILE A 9 1.62 -17.82 3.40
N VAL A 10 2.53 -16.91 3.67
CA VAL A 10 2.24 -15.47 3.79
C VAL A 10 3.08 -14.73 2.78
N GLY A 11 2.51 -13.86 1.95
CA GLY A 11 3.33 -13.17 0.94
C GLY A 11 2.58 -12.18 0.06
N LEU A 12 3.33 -11.52 -0.81
CA LEU A 12 2.81 -10.54 -1.76
C LEU A 12 1.88 -11.20 -2.78
N ILE A 13 0.62 -10.79 -2.77
CA ILE A 13 -0.39 -11.35 -3.67
C ILE A 13 -0.08 -11.08 -5.15
N LYS A 14 0.65 -9.99 -5.45
CA LYS A 14 1.05 -9.61 -6.80
C LYS A 14 2.25 -10.39 -7.33
N ASP A 15 2.93 -11.16 -6.48
CA ASP A 15 4.11 -11.91 -6.89
C ASP A 15 3.71 -13.32 -7.35
N TYR A 16 4.14 -13.70 -8.55
CA TYR A 16 3.85 -15.03 -9.09
C TYR A 16 4.49 -16.16 -8.25
N ASN A 17 5.59 -15.91 -7.52
CA ASN A 17 6.22 -16.92 -6.65
C ASN A 17 5.30 -17.28 -5.46
N PHE A 18 4.51 -16.33 -4.95
CA PHE A 18 3.52 -16.60 -3.91
C PHE A 18 2.46 -17.60 -4.43
N HIS A 19 2.10 -17.45 -5.69
CA HIS A 19 1.14 -18.31 -6.40
C HIS A 19 1.71 -19.69 -6.76
N VAL A 20 3.02 -19.78 -7.00
CA VAL A 20 3.73 -21.07 -7.08
C VAL A 20 3.62 -21.82 -5.76
N ALA A 21 4.02 -21.19 -4.65
CA ALA A 21 3.97 -21.80 -3.33
C ALA A 21 2.54 -22.24 -2.95
N LYS A 22 1.56 -21.38 -3.19
CA LYS A 22 0.14 -21.67 -2.97
C LYS A 22 -0.29 -22.94 -3.72
N SER A 23 0.02 -23.04 -5.00
CA SER A 23 -0.36 -24.18 -5.84
C SER A 23 0.29 -25.48 -5.38
N ILE A 24 1.53 -25.43 -4.88
CA ILE A 24 2.22 -26.60 -4.32
C ILE A 24 1.51 -27.07 -3.05
N ALA A 25 1.19 -26.14 -2.13
CA ALA A 25 0.52 -26.49 -0.90
C ALA A 25 -0.88 -27.08 -1.13
N GLU A 26 -1.67 -26.48 -2.03
CA GLU A 26 -2.98 -26.98 -2.43
C GLU A 26 -2.87 -28.36 -3.11
N GLY A 27 -1.90 -28.54 -4.00
CA GLY A 27 -1.65 -29.81 -4.68
C GLY A 27 -1.19 -30.93 -3.73
N LEU A 28 -0.36 -30.63 -2.73
CA LEU A 28 0.02 -31.58 -1.68
C LEU A 28 -1.18 -32.02 -0.86
N LYS A 29 -2.04 -31.07 -0.44
CA LYS A 29 -3.29 -31.38 0.27
C LYS A 29 -4.22 -32.25 -0.58
N GLN A 30 -4.35 -31.94 -1.86
CA GLN A 30 -5.19 -32.70 -2.77
C GLN A 30 -4.68 -34.13 -2.98
N LYS A 31 -3.36 -34.31 -3.15
CA LYS A 31 -2.75 -35.62 -3.41
C LYS A 31 -2.62 -36.48 -2.15
N PHE A 32 -2.39 -35.86 -0.99
CA PHE A 32 -2.16 -36.55 0.28
C PHE A 32 -3.10 -36.01 1.39
N PRO A 33 -4.42 -36.18 1.25
CA PRO A 33 -5.41 -35.54 2.13
C PRO A 33 -5.33 -35.98 3.60
N GLU A 34 -4.78 -37.17 3.87
CA GLU A 34 -4.56 -37.68 5.22
C GLU A 34 -3.29 -37.15 5.87
N ALA A 35 -2.31 -36.73 5.09
CA ALA A 35 -1.05 -36.19 5.61
C ALA A 35 -1.12 -34.69 5.87
N PHE A 36 -1.96 -33.94 5.15
CA PHE A 36 -1.99 -32.47 5.18
C PHE A 36 -3.30 -31.93 5.72
N LEU A 37 -3.23 -30.80 6.41
CA LEU A 37 -4.35 -29.90 6.66
C LEU A 37 -4.56 -28.96 5.46
N ASP A 38 -5.70 -28.28 5.43
CA ASP A 38 -5.93 -27.24 4.41
C ASP A 38 -4.88 -26.14 4.56
N PRO A 39 -4.17 -25.75 3.48
CA PRO A 39 -3.13 -24.73 3.55
C PRO A 39 -3.68 -23.41 4.10
N LYS A 40 -2.93 -22.77 5.00
CA LYS A 40 -3.22 -21.40 5.43
C LYS A 40 -2.51 -20.43 4.50
N VAL A 41 -3.27 -19.79 3.63
CA VAL A 41 -2.73 -18.86 2.62
C VAL A 41 -3.16 -17.43 2.98
N GLN A 42 -2.19 -16.57 3.27
CA GLN A 42 -2.40 -15.18 3.62
C GLN A 42 -1.79 -14.26 2.54
N PRO A 43 -2.60 -13.85 1.55
CA PRO A 43 -2.17 -12.86 0.57
C PRO A 43 -2.11 -11.46 1.21
N LEU A 44 -1.03 -10.73 0.96
CA LEU A 44 -0.81 -9.37 1.46
C LEU A 44 -0.47 -8.39 0.33
N LEU A 45 -0.87 -7.13 0.51
CA LEU A 45 -0.40 -5.99 -0.30
C LEU A 45 0.96 -5.53 0.21
N GLU A 46 1.64 -4.68 -0.57
CA GLU A 46 3.05 -4.33 -0.30
C GLU A 46 3.28 -3.73 1.10
N PHE A 47 2.39 -2.82 1.55
CA PHE A 47 2.50 -2.22 2.87
C PHE A 47 2.21 -3.21 4.01
N ASP A 48 1.24 -4.11 3.83
CA ASP A 48 0.93 -5.14 4.84
C ASP A 48 2.03 -6.20 4.92
N TRP A 49 2.64 -6.57 3.80
CA TRP A 49 3.81 -7.44 3.76
C TRP A 49 5.00 -6.80 4.49
N HIS A 50 5.24 -5.51 4.27
CA HIS A 50 6.28 -4.79 4.98
C HIS A 50 6.03 -4.77 6.50
N ALA A 51 4.78 -4.52 6.93
CA ALA A 51 4.40 -4.58 8.33
C ALA A 51 4.55 -5.99 8.93
N TYR A 52 4.16 -7.02 8.17
CA TYR A 52 4.33 -8.43 8.54
C TYR A 52 5.80 -8.77 8.80
N LEU A 53 6.70 -8.40 7.88
CA LEU A 53 8.13 -8.64 8.04
C LEU A 53 8.73 -7.92 9.25
N LEU A 54 8.32 -6.68 9.50
CA LEU A 54 8.77 -5.93 10.68
C LEU A 54 8.34 -6.62 11.99
N ASN A 55 7.11 -7.14 12.04
CA ASN A 55 6.62 -7.86 13.21
C ASN A 55 7.32 -9.20 13.38
N LYS A 56 7.51 -9.97 12.29
CA LYS A 56 8.26 -11.24 12.32
C LYS A 56 9.70 -11.06 12.77
N LYS A 57 10.37 -9.99 12.34
CA LYS A 57 11.72 -9.66 12.82
C LYS A 57 11.78 -9.43 14.34
N ARG A 58 10.74 -8.83 14.93
CA ARG A 58 10.64 -8.64 16.39
C ARG A 58 10.38 -9.96 17.12
N GLU A 59 9.47 -10.79 16.59
CA GLU A 59 9.15 -12.11 17.16
C GLU A 59 10.39 -13.01 17.22
N LEU A 60 11.20 -13.01 16.17
CA LEU A 60 12.40 -13.82 16.04
C LEU A 60 13.67 -13.15 16.61
N ARG A 61 13.51 -12.15 17.50
CA ARG A 61 14.60 -11.45 18.22
C ARG A 61 15.74 -10.93 17.33
N GLY A 62 15.45 -10.58 16.08
CA GLY A 62 16.45 -10.09 15.13
C GLY A 62 17.31 -11.16 14.45
N GLU A 63 17.04 -12.46 14.67
CA GLU A 63 17.68 -13.57 13.92
C GLU A 63 17.17 -13.69 12.47
N VAL A 64 16.25 -12.81 12.06
CA VAL A 64 15.85 -12.67 10.66
C VAL A 64 16.97 -11.96 9.91
N TRP A 65 17.88 -12.78 9.37
CA TRP A 65 18.68 -12.48 8.18
C TRP A 65 17.83 -11.78 7.13
N GLN A 66 18.45 -10.96 6.29
CA GLN A 66 17.82 -10.17 5.22
C GLN A 66 16.85 -11.02 4.37
N TYR A 67 15.62 -11.18 4.84
CA TYR A 67 14.60 -11.95 4.17
C TYR A 67 14.16 -11.14 2.96
N SER A 68 14.73 -11.47 1.81
CA SER A 68 14.58 -10.74 0.56
C SER A 68 13.46 -11.29 -0.31
N SER A 69 12.92 -12.46 0.04
CA SER A 69 11.78 -13.03 -0.68
C SER A 69 10.49 -12.25 -0.39
N SER A 70 9.57 -12.31 -1.34
CA SER A 70 8.25 -11.69 -1.31
C SER A 70 7.19 -12.55 -0.61
N LEU A 71 7.52 -13.77 -0.20
CA LEU A 71 6.65 -14.68 0.53
C LEU A 71 7.43 -15.45 1.58
N MET A 72 6.77 -16.05 2.55
CA MET A 72 7.34 -16.94 3.56
C MET A 72 6.47 -18.19 3.70
N CYS A 73 7.12 -19.34 3.55
CA CYS A 73 6.55 -20.67 3.76
C CYS A 73 6.92 -21.17 5.16
N SER A 74 5.98 -21.81 5.86
CA SER A 74 6.25 -22.52 7.10
C SER A 74 5.52 -23.86 7.16
N LEU A 75 6.11 -24.80 7.92
CA LEU A 75 5.56 -26.13 8.17
C LEU A 75 5.31 -26.27 9.67
N ASN A 76 4.04 -26.45 10.06
CA ASN A 76 3.63 -26.52 11.47
C ASN A 76 4.15 -25.33 12.31
N GLY A 77 4.21 -24.14 11.70
CA GLY A 77 4.71 -22.91 12.33
C GLY A 77 6.24 -22.76 12.34
N ILE A 78 6.99 -23.73 11.82
CA ILE A 78 8.45 -23.65 11.68
C ILE A 78 8.77 -23.06 10.29
N PRO A 79 9.52 -21.95 10.20
CA PRO A 79 9.91 -21.36 8.92
C PRO A 79 10.64 -22.37 8.04
N LEU A 80 10.19 -22.50 6.79
CA LEU A 80 10.81 -23.33 5.76
C LEU A 80 11.71 -22.49 4.85
N GLY A 81 11.24 -21.30 4.47
CA GLY A 81 11.91 -20.42 3.51
C GLY A 81 10.93 -19.88 2.46
N ASP A 82 11.36 -19.84 1.20
CA ASP A 82 10.57 -19.31 0.08
C ASP A 82 9.86 -20.42 -0.73
N GLU A 83 9.43 -20.10 -1.96
CA GLU A 83 8.79 -21.06 -2.85
C GLU A 83 9.74 -22.18 -3.30
N LYS A 84 11.04 -21.91 -3.45
CA LYS A 84 12.04 -22.90 -3.88
C LYS A 84 12.31 -23.89 -2.78
N ASP A 85 12.39 -23.43 -1.54
CA ASP A 85 12.53 -24.30 -0.37
C ASP A 85 11.30 -25.22 -0.24
N LEU A 86 10.10 -24.69 -0.50
CA LEU A 86 8.87 -25.49 -0.53
C LEU A 86 8.84 -26.50 -1.68
N VAL A 87 9.30 -26.12 -2.88
CA VAL A 87 9.45 -27.04 -4.02
C VAL A 87 10.38 -28.19 -3.67
N SER A 88 11.58 -27.88 -3.16
CA SER A 88 12.58 -28.91 -2.80
C SER A 88 12.01 -29.84 -1.74
N TRP A 89 11.46 -29.27 -0.66
CA TRP A 89 10.89 -30.06 0.43
C TRP A 89 9.78 -31.00 -0.05
N ALA A 90 8.87 -30.52 -0.90
CA ALA A 90 7.79 -31.32 -1.47
C ALA A 90 8.31 -32.45 -2.38
N GLY A 91 9.34 -32.17 -3.18
CA GLY A 91 10.00 -33.18 -4.01
C GLY A 91 10.66 -34.26 -3.16
N ASP A 92 11.47 -33.85 -2.18
CA ASP A 92 12.31 -34.75 -1.39
C ASP A 92 11.51 -35.64 -0.43
N HIS A 93 10.46 -35.09 0.21
CA HIS A 93 9.71 -35.81 1.26
C HIS A 93 8.44 -36.48 0.74
N TRP A 94 7.86 -35.98 -0.36
CA TRP A 94 6.56 -36.43 -0.85
C TRP A 94 6.59 -36.90 -2.29
N SER A 95 7.75 -36.87 -2.96
CA SER A 95 7.86 -37.12 -4.41
C SER A 95 6.78 -36.34 -5.18
N PHE A 96 6.54 -35.10 -4.74
CA PHE A 96 5.56 -34.21 -5.31
C PHE A 96 6.25 -33.16 -6.15
N MET A 97 5.91 -33.15 -7.44
CA MET A 97 6.35 -32.14 -8.38
C MET A 97 5.13 -31.45 -8.96
N PHE A 98 5.17 -30.12 -8.99
CA PHE A 98 4.19 -29.29 -9.67
C PHE A 98 4.94 -28.41 -10.67
N THR A 99 4.54 -28.47 -11.94
CA THR A 99 5.20 -27.71 -13.00
C THR A 99 4.13 -27.06 -13.86
N GLN A 100 4.20 -25.74 -13.93
CA GLN A 100 3.42 -24.90 -14.83
C GLN A 100 4.34 -23.81 -15.39
N PRO A 101 4.07 -23.27 -16.59
CA PRO A 101 4.83 -22.16 -17.14
C PRO A 101 4.76 -20.93 -16.22
N GLN A 102 5.83 -20.14 -16.14
CA GLN A 102 5.82 -18.88 -15.36
C GLN A 102 4.66 -17.96 -15.76
N ALA A 103 4.34 -17.88 -17.06
CA ALA A 103 3.22 -17.09 -17.57
C ALA A 103 1.86 -17.47 -16.95
N PHE A 104 1.66 -18.74 -16.58
CA PHE A 104 0.46 -19.18 -15.88
C PHE A 104 0.35 -18.53 -14.49
N PHE A 105 1.44 -18.51 -13.73
CA PHE A 105 1.46 -17.91 -12.41
C PHE A 105 1.41 -16.38 -12.44
N VAL A 106 2.00 -15.76 -13.47
CA VAL A 106 1.87 -14.30 -13.69
C VAL A 106 0.42 -13.93 -13.93
N ALA A 107 -0.28 -14.62 -14.84
CA ALA A 107 -1.69 -14.39 -15.09
C ALA A 107 -2.56 -14.64 -13.83
N MET A 108 -2.25 -15.69 -13.06
CA MET A 108 -2.94 -15.95 -11.79
C MET A 108 -2.68 -14.87 -10.75
N ALA A 109 -1.47 -14.31 -10.70
CA ALA A 109 -1.13 -13.22 -9.79
C ALA A 109 -1.91 -11.95 -10.12
N GLU A 110 -1.98 -11.58 -11.41
CA GLU A 110 -2.76 -10.44 -11.88
C GLU A 110 -4.26 -10.59 -11.59
N ASP A 111 -4.84 -11.77 -11.85
CA ASP A 111 -6.24 -12.08 -11.56
C ASP A 111 -6.53 -12.05 -10.05
N CYS A 112 -5.69 -12.69 -9.24
CA CYS A 112 -5.86 -12.70 -7.79
C CYS A 112 -5.72 -11.31 -7.17
N TYR A 113 -4.75 -10.51 -7.65
CA TYR A 113 -4.56 -9.14 -7.20
C TYR A 113 -5.78 -8.27 -7.54
N THR A 114 -6.23 -8.31 -8.79
CA THR A 114 -7.43 -7.60 -9.27
C THR A 114 -8.66 -7.96 -8.44
N LYS A 115 -8.92 -9.26 -8.24
CA LYS A 115 -10.04 -9.74 -7.43
C LYS A 115 -9.92 -9.34 -5.95
N HIS A 116 -8.70 -9.31 -5.41
CA HIS A 116 -8.47 -8.88 -4.04
C HIS A 116 -8.83 -7.42 -3.83
N LEU A 117 -8.39 -6.53 -4.73
CA LEU A 117 -8.77 -5.12 -4.68
C LEU A 117 -10.27 -4.91 -4.87
N GLN A 118 -10.89 -5.60 -5.84
CA GLN A 118 -12.34 -5.51 -6.07
C GLN A 118 -13.16 -5.97 -4.85
N LYS A 119 -12.68 -6.98 -4.11
CA LYS A 119 -13.38 -7.53 -2.94
C LYS A 119 -13.50 -6.53 -1.78
N THR A 120 -12.64 -5.52 -1.69
CA THR A 120 -12.77 -4.49 -0.64
C THR A 120 -14.00 -3.61 -0.87
N GLY A 121 -14.48 -3.50 -2.12
CA GLY A 121 -15.55 -2.59 -2.49
C GLY A 121 -15.13 -1.11 -2.46
N HIS A 122 -13.85 -0.84 -2.20
CA HIS A 122 -13.31 0.51 -2.09
C HIS A 122 -12.77 1.01 -3.43
N GLN A 123 -12.65 2.34 -3.54
CA GLN A 123 -12.00 2.98 -4.67
C GLN A 123 -10.49 3.04 -4.45
N PHE A 124 -9.73 2.73 -5.51
CA PHE A 124 -8.29 2.88 -5.53
C PHE A 124 -7.89 4.01 -6.46
N VAL A 125 -6.94 4.84 -6.03
CA VAL A 125 -6.36 5.93 -6.83
C VAL A 125 -4.85 5.83 -6.80
N TYR A 126 -4.17 6.37 -7.82
CA TYR A 126 -2.73 6.31 -7.90
C TYR A 126 -2.09 7.68 -8.09
N MET A 127 -0.82 7.77 -7.71
CA MET A 127 0.07 8.88 -8.06
C MET A 127 1.41 8.33 -8.57
N ASP A 128 1.77 8.68 -9.79
CA ASP A 128 3.11 8.47 -10.35
C ASP A 128 4.02 9.60 -9.85
N ILE A 129 5.07 9.22 -9.15
CA ILE A 129 5.96 10.15 -8.46
C ILE A 129 7.23 10.34 -9.27
N GLU A 130 7.68 11.58 -9.34
CA GLU A 130 8.96 12.00 -9.89
C GLU A 130 9.77 12.69 -8.79
N ILE A 131 11.05 12.36 -8.65
CA ILE A 131 11.98 12.98 -7.70
C ILE A 131 13.18 13.46 -8.50
N GLU A 132 13.48 14.76 -8.44
CA GLU A 132 14.59 15.37 -9.18
C GLU A 132 14.51 15.15 -10.70
N GLY A 133 13.29 15.09 -11.26
CA GLY A 133 13.06 14.82 -12.69
C GLY A 133 13.10 13.34 -13.09
N GLU A 134 13.43 12.44 -12.16
CA GLU A 134 13.52 11.00 -12.40
C GLU A 134 12.29 10.26 -11.88
N GLU A 135 11.82 9.26 -12.63
CA GLU A 135 10.67 8.46 -12.22
C GLU A 135 10.99 7.68 -10.92
N ALA A 136 10.22 7.96 -9.88
CA ALA A 136 10.39 7.33 -8.57
C ALA A 136 9.56 6.06 -8.43
N GLY A 137 8.46 5.97 -9.16
CA GLY A 137 7.49 4.87 -9.14
C GLY A 137 6.09 5.35 -8.77
N ARG A 138 5.19 4.42 -8.49
CA ARG A 138 3.77 4.69 -8.20
C ARG A 138 3.44 4.46 -6.73
N LEU A 139 2.66 5.37 -6.16
CA LEU A 139 1.89 5.13 -4.94
C LEU A 139 0.48 4.72 -5.32
N LEU A 140 -0.01 3.61 -4.78
CA LEU A 140 -1.42 3.22 -4.89
C LEU A 140 -2.10 3.42 -3.54
N PHE A 141 -3.24 4.10 -3.55
CA PHE A 141 -4.02 4.42 -2.37
C PHE A 141 -5.35 3.69 -2.41
N GLU A 142 -5.73 3.11 -1.27
CA GLU A 142 -7.09 2.70 -0.97
C GLU A 142 -7.78 3.85 -0.22
N LEU A 143 -8.97 4.23 -0.67
CA LEU A 143 -9.81 5.23 0.00
C LEU A 143 -10.91 4.53 0.81
N PHE A 144 -11.38 5.16 1.89
CA PHE A 144 -12.41 4.61 2.78
C PHE A 144 -13.72 5.39 2.67
N PRO A 145 -14.47 5.24 1.55
CA PRO A 145 -15.71 5.98 1.31
C PRO A 145 -16.86 5.55 2.22
N ASP A 146 -16.77 4.37 2.84
CA ASP A 146 -17.69 3.88 3.86
C ASP A 146 -17.59 4.65 5.19
N ILE A 147 -16.42 5.22 5.48
CA ILE A 147 -16.16 6.03 6.69
C ILE A 147 -16.16 7.52 6.39
N CYS A 148 -15.50 7.93 5.30
CA CYS A 148 -15.27 9.32 4.91
C CYS A 148 -15.65 9.54 3.43
N PRO A 149 -16.94 9.43 3.05
CA PRO A 149 -17.37 9.52 1.65
C PRO A 149 -16.99 10.85 0.99
N LYS A 150 -17.25 12.00 1.64
CA LYS A 150 -17.00 13.32 1.04
C LYS A 150 -15.51 13.59 0.90
N THR A 151 -14.73 13.18 1.90
CA THR A 151 -13.26 13.34 1.90
C THR A 151 -12.62 12.46 0.83
N SER A 152 -13.09 11.22 0.69
CA SER A 152 -12.64 10.27 -0.34
C SER A 152 -12.97 10.78 -1.74
N GLU A 153 -14.19 11.27 -1.96
CA GLU A 153 -14.63 11.85 -3.25
C GLU A 153 -13.77 13.08 -3.61
N ASN A 154 -13.50 13.97 -2.66
CA ASN A 154 -12.61 15.12 -2.88
C ASN A 154 -11.23 14.68 -3.36
N PHE A 155 -10.62 13.72 -2.67
CA PHE A 155 -9.28 13.24 -3.03
C PHE A 155 -9.28 12.52 -4.39
N ALA A 156 -10.27 11.68 -4.67
CA ALA A 156 -10.39 10.96 -5.93
C ALA A 156 -10.59 11.90 -7.12
N ALA A 157 -11.47 12.90 -6.98
CA ALA A 157 -11.72 13.90 -8.02
C ALA A 157 -10.49 14.78 -8.29
N LEU A 158 -9.72 15.12 -7.25
CA LEU A 158 -8.43 15.80 -7.41
C LEU A 158 -7.38 14.90 -8.08
N CYS A 159 -7.44 13.58 -7.90
CA CYS A 159 -6.61 12.64 -8.66
C CYS A 159 -7.00 12.59 -10.14
N THR A 160 -8.28 12.66 -10.50
CA THR A 160 -8.73 12.62 -11.91
C THR A 160 -8.59 13.96 -12.64
N GLY A 161 -8.76 15.07 -11.92
CA GLY A 161 -8.78 16.41 -12.53
C GLY A 161 -10.08 16.75 -13.27
N GLU A 162 -11.15 15.98 -13.06
CA GLU A 162 -12.39 16.12 -13.85
C GLU A 162 -13.27 17.31 -13.44
N GLN A 163 -13.02 17.91 -12.28
CA GLN A 163 -13.81 19.01 -11.70
C GLN A 163 -13.45 20.39 -12.27
N GLY A 164 -12.50 20.48 -13.20
CA GLY A 164 -12.15 21.74 -13.86
C GLY A 164 -11.36 22.69 -12.95
N LEU A 165 -11.88 23.91 -12.78
CA LEU A 165 -11.21 24.98 -12.03
C LEU A 165 -11.91 25.25 -10.70
N SER A 166 -11.13 25.57 -9.68
CA SER A 166 -11.59 26.04 -8.38
C SER A 166 -12.09 27.49 -8.44
N GLU A 167 -12.69 28.00 -7.36
CA GLU A 167 -13.16 29.39 -7.29
C GLU A 167 -12.02 30.41 -7.48
N SER A 168 -10.83 30.08 -6.99
CA SER A 168 -9.60 30.86 -7.20
C SER A 168 -8.93 30.63 -8.57
N GLY A 169 -9.57 29.87 -9.46
CA GLY A 169 -9.07 29.59 -10.81
C GLY A 169 -7.95 28.54 -10.87
N TYR A 170 -7.73 27.76 -9.82
CA TYR A 170 -6.73 26.69 -9.83
C TYR A 170 -7.30 25.44 -10.50
N PRO A 171 -6.54 24.72 -11.32
CA PRO A 171 -6.93 23.37 -11.73
C PRO A 171 -7.15 22.49 -10.50
N LEU A 172 -8.35 21.91 -10.36
CA LEU A 172 -8.69 20.95 -9.31
C LEU A 172 -8.05 19.59 -9.62
N CYS A 173 -6.73 19.54 -9.62
CA CYS A 173 -5.95 18.36 -10.03
C CYS A 173 -4.63 18.26 -9.26
N TYR A 174 -4.28 17.05 -8.80
CA TYR A 174 -2.99 16.79 -8.16
C TYR A 174 -1.83 16.68 -9.14
N ARG A 175 -2.10 16.45 -10.44
CA ARG A 175 -1.05 16.37 -11.45
C ARG A 175 -0.25 17.68 -11.51
N GLY A 176 1.06 17.60 -11.32
CA GLY A 176 1.95 18.74 -11.25
C GLY A 176 2.05 19.41 -9.88
N SER A 177 1.26 19.00 -8.89
CA SER A 177 1.47 19.37 -7.49
C SER A 177 2.73 18.69 -6.93
N VAL A 178 3.22 19.17 -5.78
CA VAL A 178 4.48 18.70 -5.18
C VAL A 178 4.30 18.33 -3.72
N PHE A 179 5.14 17.40 -3.24
CA PHE A 179 5.37 17.19 -1.83
C PHE A 179 6.24 18.34 -1.33
N HIS A 180 5.63 19.29 -0.63
CA HIS A 180 6.28 20.54 -0.21
C HIS A 180 6.84 20.45 1.21
N ARG A 181 6.53 19.38 1.96
CA ARG A 181 7.00 19.16 3.32
C ARG A 181 7.22 17.67 3.60
N VAL A 182 8.37 17.33 4.18
CA VAL A 182 8.79 16.00 4.59
C VAL A 182 9.31 16.10 6.01
N VAL A 183 8.64 15.41 6.92
CA VAL A 183 9.04 15.28 8.34
C VAL A 183 9.45 13.82 8.55
N PRO A 184 10.76 13.47 8.50
CA PRO A 184 11.22 12.10 8.67
C PRO A 184 10.73 11.51 9.99
N ASN A 185 10.30 10.23 9.97
CA ASN A 185 9.61 9.62 11.11
C ASN A 185 8.33 10.38 11.56
N GLY A 186 7.69 11.12 10.67
CA GLY A 186 6.43 11.82 10.94
C GLY A 186 5.47 11.55 9.81
N TRP A 187 5.41 12.49 8.87
CA TRP A 187 4.60 12.42 7.69
C TRP A 187 5.28 13.14 6.53
N ILE A 188 4.86 12.81 5.31
CA ILE A 188 5.08 13.66 4.14
C ILE A 188 3.78 14.35 3.78
N GLN A 189 3.85 15.56 3.24
CA GLN A 189 2.69 16.37 2.92
C GLN A 189 2.81 16.96 1.51
N GLY A 190 1.70 16.89 0.78
CA GLY A 190 1.57 17.35 -0.59
C GLY A 190 0.19 17.92 -0.86
N GLY A 191 -0.15 18.07 -2.14
CA GLY A 191 -1.50 18.45 -2.56
C GLY A 191 -1.85 19.93 -2.45
N ASP A 192 -0.87 20.83 -2.31
CA ASP A 192 -1.11 22.24 -2.60
C ASP A 192 -1.19 22.42 -4.12
N ILE A 193 -2.42 22.55 -4.63
CA ILE A 193 -2.74 22.67 -6.08
C ILE A 193 -2.66 24.12 -6.58
N SER A 194 -2.37 25.08 -5.69
CA SER A 194 -2.16 26.47 -6.12
C SER A 194 -0.93 26.58 -7.03
N LEU A 195 -0.80 27.69 -7.76
CA LEU A 195 0.34 27.92 -8.66
C LEU A 195 1.70 27.94 -7.92
N GLU A 196 1.70 28.44 -6.68
CA GLU A 196 2.93 28.56 -5.88
C GLU A 196 3.41 27.23 -5.28
N ARG A 197 2.49 26.31 -4.97
CA ARG A 197 2.79 24.97 -4.42
C ARG A 197 3.71 25.04 -3.18
N LYS A 198 3.45 26.00 -2.28
CA LYS A 198 4.29 26.28 -1.11
C LYS A 198 3.76 25.68 0.19
N GLY A 199 2.55 25.14 0.19
CA GLY A 199 1.84 24.64 1.36
C GLY A 199 0.89 25.67 2.00
N ASN A 200 0.71 26.83 1.38
CA ASN A 200 -0.18 27.90 1.88
C ASN A 200 -1.51 27.98 1.11
N GLY A 201 -1.65 27.31 -0.03
CA GLY A 201 -2.85 27.31 -0.86
C GLY A 201 -3.57 25.96 -0.91
N GLY A 202 -4.33 25.79 -2.00
CA GLY A 202 -5.12 24.59 -2.27
C GLY A 202 -6.58 24.74 -1.86
N GLU A 203 -7.48 24.17 -2.66
CA GLU A 203 -8.94 24.25 -2.48
C GLU A 203 -9.55 22.87 -2.72
N SER A 204 -10.67 22.59 -2.06
CA SER A 204 -11.42 21.35 -2.28
C SER A 204 -12.30 21.45 -3.53
N ILE A 205 -12.84 20.32 -3.97
CA ILE A 205 -13.86 20.30 -5.04
C ILE A 205 -15.19 20.95 -4.62
N TYR A 206 -15.37 21.22 -3.32
CA TYR A 206 -16.58 21.82 -2.74
C TYR A 206 -16.43 23.32 -2.44
N GLY A 207 -15.32 23.94 -2.85
CA GLY A 207 -14.96 25.31 -2.50
C GLY A 207 -13.65 25.39 -1.70
N PRO A 208 -13.33 26.54 -1.06
CA PRO A 208 -12.03 26.76 -0.42
C PRO A 208 -11.68 25.71 0.64
N THR A 209 -12.66 25.34 1.48
CA THR A 209 -12.49 24.30 2.50
C THR A 209 -13.80 23.57 2.81
N PHE A 210 -13.71 22.37 3.37
CA PHE A 210 -14.83 21.59 3.91
C PHE A 210 -14.55 21.04 5.33
N ALA A 211 -15.62 20.64 6.01
CA ALA A 211 -15.58 20.21 7.41
C ALA A 211 -14.92 18.83 7.61
N ASP A 212 -14.34 18.60 8.80
CA ASP A 212 -13.93 17.27 9.24
C ASP A 212 -15.13 16.31 9.27
N GLU A 213 -14.96 15.14 8.65
CA GLU A 213 -16.05 14.18 8.44
C GLU A 213 -16.09 13.09 9.51
N SER A 214 -14.95 12.42 9.77
CA SER A 214 -14.85 11.36 10.77
C SER A 214 -13.42 11.22 11.30
N PHE A 215 -13.31 10.74 12.54
CA PHE A 215 -12.03 10.41 13.20
C PHE A 215 -11.94 8.92 13.56
N ALA A 216 -12.73 8.06 12.90
CA ALA A 216 -12.77 6.62 13.19
C ALA A 216 -11.52 5.87 12.71
N VAL A 217 -10.82 6.39 11.71
CA VAL A 217 -9.58 5.81 11.20
C VAL A 217 -8.41 6.24 12.07
N SER A 218 -7.77 5.28 12.73
CA SER A 218 -6.59 5.52 13.58
C SER A 218 -5.30 5.71 12.79
N HIS A 219 -4.39 6.53 13.29
CA HIS A 219 -3.02 6.71 12.76
C HIS A 219 -2.04 5.68 13.31
N SER A 220 -2.45 4.42 13.38
CA SER A 220 -1.69 3.34 14.02
C SER A 220 -0.63 2.70 13.12
N ARG A 221 -0.54 3.11 11.85
CA ARG A 221 0.35 2.50 10.84
C ARG A 221 1.06 3.54 9.98
N ARG A 222 2.20 3.13 9.41
CA ARG A 222 2.84 3.80 8.28
C ARG A 222 1.94 3.69 7.04
N GLY A 223 1.89 4.75 6.23
CA GLY A 223 1.09 4.80 5.01
C GLY A 223 -0.35 5.25 5.23
N THR A 224 -0.73 5.72 6.42
CA THR A 224 -2.08 6.28 6.64
C THR A 224 -2.21 7.57 5.84
N LEU A 225 -3.26 7.69 5.03
CA LEU A 225 -3.58 8.88 4.24
C LEU A 225 -4.60 9.73 4.99
N GLY A 226 -4.33 11.03 5.13
CA GLY A 226 -5.24 11.96 5.80
C GLY A 226 -5.14 13.40 5.27
N MET A 227 -6.09 14.23 5.69
CA MET A 227 -6.22 15.62 5.25
C MET A 227 -5.37 16.54 6.11
N ALA A 228 -4.48 17.32 5.48
CA ALA A 228 -3.82 18.42 6.15
C ALA A 228 -4.77 19.60 6.24
N ASN A 229 -4.89 20.19 7.44
CA ASN A 229 -5.78 21.32 7.71
C ASN A 229 -5.03 22.45 8.45
N LYS A 230 -5.67 23.62 8.54
CA LYS A 230 -5.20 24.83 9.25
C LYS A 230 -5.99 25.05 10.55
N GLY A 231 -6.54 23.97 11.11
CA GLY A 231 -7.49 23.99 12.22
C GLY A 231 -8.72 23.14 11.91
N PRO A 232 -9.61 22.95 12.91
CA PRO A 232 -10.83 22.16 12.74
C PRO A 232 -11.66 22.66 11.55
N HIS A 233 -12.20 21.71 10.79
CA HIS A 233 -13.12 21.94 9.68
C HIS A 233 -12.57 22.80 8.54
N SER A 234 -11.25 22.75 8.28
CA SER A 234 -10.60 23.53 7.22
C SER A 234 -9.88 22.64 6.19
N ASN A 235 -10.48 21.51 5.82
CA ASN A 235 -9.89 20.59 4.85
C ASN A 235 -9.98 21.16 3.44
N GLY A 236 -8.89 21.14 2.68
CA GLY A 236 -8.83 21.65 1.29
C GLY A 236 -8.39 20.55 0.32
N SER A 237 -7.31 20.79 -0.41
CA SER A 237 -6.66 19.77 -1.26
C SER A 237 -5.42 19.13 -0.61
N GLN A 238 -4.84 19.74 0.42
CA GLN A 238 -3.59 19.24 0.98
C GLN A 238 -3.81 17.95 1.78
N PHE A 239 -2.90 17.00 1.62
CA PHE A 239 -2.95 15.70 2.28
C PHE A 239 -1.59 15.36 2.90
N TYR A 240 -1.60 14.43 3.84
CA TYR A 240 -0.40 13.80 4.36
C TYR A 240 -0.43 12.28 4.22
N ILE A 241 0.76 11.69 4.20
CA ILE A 241 0.98 10.24 4.31
C ILE A 241 1.88 10.02 5.51
N THR A 242 1.43 9.22 6.48
CA THR A 242 2.24 8.93 7.68
C THR A 242 3.45 8.06 7.32
N LEU A 243 4.60 8.36 7.92
CA LEU A 243 5.83 7.57 7.76
C LEU A 243 6.00 6.56 8.91
N GLN A 244 5.24 6.72 9.99
CA GLN A 244 5.18 5.79 11.11
C GLN A 244 3.83 5.95 11.85
N PRO A 245 3.51 5.10 12.84
CA PRO A 245 2.36 5.32 13.71
C PRO A 245 2.44 6.70 14.39
N THR A 246 1.37 7.48 14.28
CA THR A 246 1.27 8.87 14.76
C THR A 246 -0.03 9.07 15.55
N PRO A 247 -0.25 8.32 16.66
CA PRO A 247 -1.53 8.34 17.39
C PRO A 247 -1.90 9.71 17.97
N TRP A 248 -0.96 10.65 18.09
CA TRP A 248 -1.23 12.02 18.49
C TRP A 248 -2.04 12.82 17.44
N MET A 249 -2.10 12.34 16.19
CA MET A 249 -2.96 12.91 15.13
C MET A 249 -4.42 12.44 15.26
N ASP A 250 -4.69 11.38 16.02
CA ASP A 250 -6.04 10.86 16.20
C ASP A 250 -6.97 11.94 16.77
N ARG A 251 -8.21 11.99 16.27
CA ARG A 251 -9.24 12.96 16.66
C ARG A 251 -8.90 14.44 16.38
N THR A 252 -7.79 14.69 15.68
CA THR A 252 -7.35 16.03 15.28
C THR A 252 -7.33 16.16 13.76
N TYR A 253 -6.89 15.12 13.07
CA TYR A 253 -6.82 15.07 11.62
C TYR A 253 -7.67 13.91 11.08
N VAL A 254 -8.38 14.15 9.98
CA VAL A 254 -9.18 13.14 9.31
C VAL A 254 -8.27 12.22 8.50
N ALA A 255 -8.18 10.96 8.91
CA ALA A 255 -7.65 9.88 8.06
C ALA A 255 -8.81 9.26 7.26
N PHE A 256 -8.58 9.04 5.97
CA PHE A 256 -9.64 8.61 5.03
C PHE A 256 -9.15 7.57 4.02
N GLY A 257 -7.94 7.05 4.18
CA GLY A 257 -7.39 6.03 3.31
C GLY A 257 -6.03 5.54 3.78
N GLN A 258 -5.37 4.76 2.92
CA GLN A 258 -4.02 4.28 3.14
C GLN A 258 -3.29 4.02 1.83
N VAL A 259 -1.96 4.08 1.86
CA VAL A 259 -1.10 3.57 0.80
C VAL A 259 -1.04 2.05 0.91
N VAL A 260 -1.31 1.36 -0.19
CA VAL A 260 -1.26 -0.11 -0.28
C VAL A 260 -0.07 -0.61 -1.11
N GLU A 261 0.40 0.16 -2.08
CA GLU A 261 1.56 -0.18 -2.94
C GLU A 261 2.53 1.01 -3.05
N GLY A 262 3.82 0.72 -3.25
CA GLY A 262 4.87 1.73 -3.38
C GLY A 262 5.62 2.04 -2.08
N VAL A 263 5.96 1.01 -1.30
CA VAL A 263 6.74 1.14 -0.05
C VAL A 263 8.09 1.79 -0.35
N ASP A 264 8.76 1.37 -1.44
CA ASP A 264 10.05 1.92 -1.85
C ASP A 264 9.93 3.38 -2.35
N VAL A 265 8.81 3.73 -2.98
CA VAL A 265 8.53 5.12 -3.41
C VAL A 265 8.39 6.01 -2.19
N LEU A 266 7.59 5.59 -1.20
CA LEU A 266 7.42 6.34 0.05
C LEU A 266 8.73 6.43 0.84
N ARG A 267 9.55 5.37 0.84
CA ARG A 267 10.90 5.39 1.45
C ARG A 267 11.82 6.38 0.76
N ARG A 268 11.81 6.45 -0.58
CA ARG A 268 12.60 7.43 -1.35
C ARG A 268 12.15 8.85 -1.05
N LEU A 269 10.84 9.11 -1.00
CA LEU A 269 10.28 10.42 -0.62
C LEU A 269 10.68 10.84 0.80
N GLU A 270 10.68 9.91 1.76
CA GLU A 270 11.13 10.17 3.14
C GLU A 270 12.63 10.48 3.21
N GLY A 271 13.44 9.84 2.36
CA GLY A 271 14.89 9.97 2.35
C GLY A 271 15.43 11.21 1.60
N VAL A 272 14.56 12.05 1.02
CA VAL A 272 15.02 13.24 0.29
C VAL A 272 15.66 14.26 1.22
N LEU A 273 16.69 14.96 0.72
CA LEU A 273 17.32 16.03 1.48
C LEU A 273 16.35 17.20 1.67
N THR A 274 16.23 17.71 2.89
CA THR A 274 15.35 18.83 3.23
C THR A 274 16.11 20.04 3.80
N CYS A 275 15.47 21.20 3.75
CA CYS A 275 15.84 22.41 4.48
C CYS A 275 14.57 22.94 5.15
N ASN A 276 14.54 22.96 6.49
CA ASN A 276 13.33 23.27 7.27
C ASN A 276 12.12 22.45 6.81
N GLU A 277 12.30 21.12 6.73
CA GLU A 277 11.28 20.15 6.28
C GLU A 277 10.86 20.29 4.80
N ARG A 278 11.31 21.32 4.08
CA ARG A 278 11.04 21.46 2.64
C ARG A 278 12.07 20.67 1.82
N PRO A 279 11.65 19.78 0.89
CA PRO A 279 12.59 19.11 -0.02
C PRO A 279 13.47 20.10 -0.78
N LYS A 280 14.77 19.81 -0.87
CA LYS A 280 15.74 20.61 -1.66
C LYS A 280 15.56 20.42 -3.15
N TYR A 281 15.12 19.23 -3.54
CA TYR A 281 14.78 18.87 -4.91
C TYR A 281 13.29 18.66 -5.03
N GLU A 282 12.78 18.90 -6.22
CA GLU A 282 11.35 18.77 -6.45
C GLU A 282 10.91 17.31 -6.39
N CYS A 283 9.86 17.05 -5.61
CA CYS A 283 9.17 15.78 -5.52
C CYS A 283 7.75 16.00 -6.03
N ARG A 284 7.45 15.57 -7.26
CA ARG A 284 6.25 15.95 -8.01
C ARG A 284 5.35 14.75 -8.26
N VAL A 285 4.04 15.01 -8.27
CA VAL A 285 3.05 14.09 -8.85
C VAL A 285 3.04 14.27 -10.37
N LYS A 286 3.69 13.36 -11.10
CA LYS A 286 3.80 13.40 -12.57
C LYS A 286 2.49 13.03 -13.27
N GLY A 287 1.80 12.04 -12.71
CA GLY A 287 0.51 11.54 -13.15
C GLY A 287 -0.30 11.05 -11.96
N CYS A 288 -1.63 11.07 -12.07
CA CYS A 288 -2.54 10.56 -11.06
C CYS A 288 -3.89 10.24 -11.70
N GLY A 289 -4.70 9.44 -11.00
CA GLY A 289 -6.03 9.06 -11.47
C GLY A 289 -6.64 7.92 -10.67
N VAL A 290 -7.79 7.43 -11.13
CA VAL A 290 -8.41 6.21 -10.59
C VAL A 290 -7.66 4.98 -11.11
N PHE A 291 -7.40 4.05 -10.21
CA PHE A 291 -6.83 2.75 -10.56
C PHE A 291 -7.96 1.78 -10.91
N MET A 292 -8.13 1.55 -12.21
CA MET A 292 -9.13 0.62 -12.72
C MET A 292 -8.56 -0.80 -12.70
N CYS A 293 -9.16 -1.65 -11.87
CA CYS A 293 -8.96 -3.10 -11.93
C CYS A 293 -9.72 -3.63 -13.15
N ASN A 294 -9.07 -3.66 -14.32
CA ASN A 294 -9.71 -4.18 -15.53
C ASN A 294 -10.13 -5.65 -15.32
N ASN A 295 -11.37 -5.97 -15.70
CA ASN A 295 -11.89 -7.34 -15.78
C ASN A 295 -11.31 -8.10 -16.97
#